data_AF-A0A0Q9KAR7-F1
#
_entry.id   AF-A0A0Q9KAR7-F1
#
_cell.length_a   1.000
_cell.length_b   1.000
_cell.length_c   1.000
_cell.angle_alpha   90.00
_cell.angle_beta   90.00
_cell.angle_gamma   90.00
#
_symmetry.space_group_name_H-M   'P 1'
#
loop_
_entity.id
_entity.type
_entity.pdbx_description
1 polymer ?
#
loop_
_entity_poly.entity_id
_entity_poly.type
_entity_poly.pdbx_seq_one_letter_code
_entity_poly.pdbx_strand_id
1 'polypeptide(L)'
;MKKINKMKVIGVGKWRVAYDLGNRRVIKVAKSKNGRSSNKQEVIVYKSAPSRIKKHLGTITTYGYGYHILVMKKYKRKFPRSKKYKRKLIALRRKFMRNGIIPHDLNSNNIRLKNDGRIVFIDYGNFQKHRKK
;
A
#
# COMPACT_ATOMS: atom_id res chain seq x y z
N MET A 1 19.85 9.73 8.55
CA MET A 1 18.60 9.89 7.74
C MET A 1 18.67 11.22 6.98
N LYS A 2 18.38 11.28 5.67
CA LYS A 2 18.27 12.58 4.97
C LYS A 2 17.17 13.43 5.63
N LYS A 3 17.37 14.74 5.78
CA LYS A 3 16.32 15.67 6.23
C LYS A 3 15.12 15.59 5.27
N ILE A 4 13.90 15.49 5.80
CA ILE A 4 12.66 15.34 5.02
C ILE A 4 12.49 16.48 4.00
N ASN A 5 12.96 17.69 4.32
CA ASN A 5 12.86 18.88 3.46
C ASN A 5 13.65 18.78 2.14
N LYS A 6 14.56 17.80 1.99
CA LYS A 6 15.28 17.53 0.72
C LYS A 6 14.70 16.35 -0.06
N MET A 7 13.59 15.76 0.38
CA MET A 7 13.01 14.58 -0.25
C MET A 7 11.98 14.96 -1.31
N LYS A 8 12.00 14.26 -2.44
CA LYS A 8 11.03 14.47 -3.52
C LYS A 8 9.64 14.02 -3.07
N VAL A 9 8.69 14.94 -3.01
CA VAL A 9 7.26 14.62 -2.81
C VAL A 9 6.76 13.84 -4.02
N ILE A 10 6.10 12.71 -3.77
CA ILE A 10 5.50 11.86 -4.81
C ILE A 10 3.98 11.71 -4.69
N GLY A 11 3.41 12.25 -3.61
CA GLY A 11 1.97 12.31 -3.43
C GLY A 11 1.60 13.09 -2.18
N VAL A 12 0.58 13.93 -2.29
CA VAL A 12 0.00 14.67 -1.17
C VAL A 12 -1.42 14.16 -0.98
N GLY A 13 -1.67 13.53 0.16
CA GLY A 13 -3.02 13.14 0.58
C GLY A 13 -3.58 14.10 1.63
N LYS A 14 -4.87 13.96 1.94
CA LYS A 14 -5.54 14.74 3.00
C LYS A 14 -4.78 14.68 4.33
N TRP A 15 -4.38 13.47 4.73
CA TRP A 15 -3.80 13.21 6.06
C TRP A 15 -2.32 12.85 6.08
N ARG A 16 -1.70 12.64 4.91
CA ARG A 16 -0.31 12.16 4.79
C ARG A 16 0.39 12.78 3.60
N VAL A 17 1.71 12.85 3.65
CA VAL A 17 2.56 13.18 2.50
C VAL A 17 3.47 11.99 2.21
N ALA A 18 3.55 11.59 0.94
CA ALA A 18 4.42 10.53 0.48
C ALA A 18 5.66 11.13 -0.18
N TYR A 19 6.84 10.67 0.25
CA TYR A 19 8.13 11.08 -0.30
C TYR A 19 8.90 9.88 -0.86
N ASP A 20 9.67 10.15 -1.91
CA ASP A 20 10.67 9.22 -2.40
C ASP A 20 11.93 9.31 -1.55
N LEU A 21 12.30 8.19 -0.90
CA LEU A 21 13.54 8.11 -0.12
C LEU A 21 14.76 7.79 -1.00
N GLY A 22 14.57 7.56 -2.31
CA GLY A 22 15.58 6.91 -3.12
C GLY A 22 15.71 5.43 -2.73
N ASN A 23 16.73 4.75 -3.27
CA ASN A 23 17.05 3.35 -2.94
C ASN A 23 15.83 2.41 -2.96
N ARG A 24 14.92 2.64 -3.91
CA ARG A 24 13.66 1.88 -4.09
C ARG A 24 12.76 1.88 -2.85
N ARG A 25 12.71 2.99 -2.10
CA ARG A 25 11.87 3.17 -0.91
C ARG A 25 10.98 4.40 -0.99
N VAL A 26 9.83 4.33 -0.33
CA VAL A 26 8.86 5.41 -0.14
C VAL A 26 8.60 5.57 1.35
N ILE A 27 8.47 6.80 1.82
CA ILE A 27 7.98 7.11 3.17
C ILE A 27 6.64 7.81 3.08
N LYS A 28 5.68 7.43 3.92
CA LYS A 28 4.41 8.13 4.14
C LYS A 28 4.46 8.77 5.53
N VAL A 29 4.50 10.09 5.58
CA VAL A 29 4.55 10.89 6.82
C VAL A 29 3.14 11.34 7.17
N ALA A 30 2.69 11.10 8.40
CA ALA A 30 1.38 11.52 8.88
C ALA A 30 1.38 13.01 9.24
N LYS A 31 0.35 13.74 8.80
CA LYS A 31 0.09 15.15 9.17
C LYS A 31 -0.86 15.29 10.36
N SER A 32 -1.55 14.21 10.74
CA SER A 32 -2.61 14.23 11.74
C SER A 32 -2.79 12.88 12.45
N LYS A 33 -3.64 12.86 13.50
CA LYS A 33 -4.09 11.60 14.15
C LYS A 33 -4.69 10.61 13.13
N ASN A 34 -5.51 11.10 12.19
CA ASN A 34 -6.07 10.27 11.12
C ASN A 34 -5.00 9.69 10.20
N GLY A 35 -3.95 10.47 9.89
CA GLY A 35 -2.80 9.98 9.13
C GLY A 35 -2.04 8.85 9.84
N ARG A 36 -1.88 8.96 11.17
CA ARG A 36 -1.29 7.89 12.00
C ARG A 36 -2.17 6.65 12.02
N SER A 37 -3.50 6.81 12.14
CA SER A 37 -4.45 5.69 12.05
C SER A 37 -4.40 4.99 10.69
N SER A 38 -4.29 5.73 9.58
CA SER A 38 -4.11 5.12 8.25
C SER A 38 -2.79 4.33 8.15
N ASN A 39 -1.68 4.88 8.66
CA ASN A 39 -0.40 4.17 8.71
C ASN A 39 -0.50 2.89 9.57
N LYS A 40 -1.13 2.99 10.74
CA LYS A 40 -1.39 1.85 11.63
C LYS A 40 -2.20 0.76 10.92
N GLN A 41 -3.26 1.13 10.21
CA GLN A 41 -4.10 0.19 9.48
C GLN A 41 -3.32 -0.53 8.37
N GLU A 42 -2.49 0.18 7.60
CA GLU A 42 -1.59 -0.48 6.62
C GLU A 42 -0.68 -1.50 7.32
N VAL A 43 -0.06 -1.14 8.45
CA VAL A 43 0.80 -2.07 9.20
C VAL A 43 0.02 -3.30 9.67
N ILE A 44 -1.19 -3.13 10.21
CA ILE A 44 -2.04 -4.23 10.67
C ILE A 44 -2.42 -5.16 9.52
N VAL A 45 -2.91 -4.61 8.41
CA VAL A 45 -3.29 -5.37 7.21
C VAL A 45 -2.09 -6.14 6.68
N TYR A 46 -0.94 -5.47 6.56
CA TYR A 46 0.28 -6.11 6.09
C TYR A 46 0.70 -7.24 7.01
N LYS A 47 0.84 -7.00 8.32
CA LYS A 47 1.34 -8.01 9.28
C LYS A 47 0.41 -9.22 9.37
N SER A 48 -0.90 -8.99 9.46
CA SER A 48 -1.90 -10.05 9.63
C SER A 48 -2.27 -10.80 8.35
N ALA A 49 -1.97 -10.27 7.16
CA ALA A 49 -2.31 -10.94 5.92
C ALA A 49 -1.55 -12.28 5.75
N PRO A 50 -2.24 -13.36 5.34
CA PRO A 50 -1.60 -14.64 5.05
C PRO A 50 -0.62 -14.50 3.89
N SER A 51 0.44 -15.32 3.85
CA SER A 51 1.53 -15.22 2.86
C SER A 51 1.04 -15.15 1.40
N ARG A 52 0.00 -15.92 1.07
CA ARG A 52 -0.65 -15.97 -0.24
C ARG A 52 -1.30 -14.65 -0.68
N ILE A 53 -1.65 -13.80 0.28
CA ILE A 53 -2.22 -12.46 0.09
C ILE A 53 -1.14 -11.38 0.27
N LYS A 54 -0.33 -11.48 1.33
CA LYS A 54 0.77 -10.56 1.66
C LYS A 54 1.71 -10.32 0.48
N LYS A 55 1.95 -11.32 -0.38
CA LYS A 55 2.75 -11.18 -1.61
C LYS A 55 2.20 -10.16 -2.64
N HIS A 56 0.93 -9.77 -2.51
CA HIS A 56 0.23 -8.76 -3.32
C HIS A 56 0.05 -7.41 -2.60
N LEU A 57 0.59 -7.26 -1.39
CA LEU A 57 0.67 -5.99 -0.69
C LEU A 57 2.06 -5.39 -0.88
N GLY A 58 2.12 -4.07 -1.03
CA GLY A 58 3.37 -3.34 -1.06
C GLY A 58 4.13 -3.60 0.22
N THR A 59 5.38 -4.05 0.11
CA THR A 59 6.18 -4.46 1.27
C THR A 59 6.42 -3.28 2.20
N ILE A 60 5.98 -3.39 3.45
CA ILE A 60 6.38 -2.50 4.54
C ILE A 60 7.76 -2.95 5.03
N THR A 61 8.73 -2.04 5.03
CA THR A 61 10.08 -2.32 5.51
C THR A 61 10.27 -1.88 6.95
N THR A 62 9.67 -0.75 7.35
CA THR A 62 9.69 -0.27 8.74
C THR A 62 8.56 0.73 8.97
N TYR A 63 8.26 1.04 10.23
CA TYR A 63 7.32 2.08 10.64
C TYR A 63 7.82 2.71 11.94
N GLY A 64 7.52 3.99 12.13
CA GLY A 64 7.95 4.74 13.31
C GLY A 64 7.03 4.52 14.52
N TYR A 65 7.53 4.86 15.71
CA TYR A 65 6.75 4.84 16.95
C TYR A 65 5.43 5.62 16.84
N GLY A 66 4.31 5.08 17.31
CA GLY A 66 3.01 5.73 17.16
C GLY A 66 2.57 5.96 15.70
N TYR A 67 3.20 5.28 14.72
CA TYR A 67 2.84 5.29 13.30
C TYR A 67 2.95 6.66 12.61
N HIS A 68 3.80 7.57 13.12
CA HIS A 68 4.05 8.88 12.50
C HIS A 68 4.64 8.76 11.08
N ILE A 69 5.41 7.70 10.82
CA ILE A 69 5.93 7.36 9.50
C ILE A 69 5.69 5.89 9.17
N LEU A 70 5.55 5.61 7.87
CA LEU A 70 5.53 4.27 7.30
C LEU A 70 6.48 4.21 6.11
N VAL A 71 7.42 3.26 6.12
CA VAL A 71 8.38 3.06 5.02
C VAL A 71 8.05 1.79 4.27
N MET A 72 7.99 1.90 2.94
CA MET A 72 7.61 0.84 2.03
C MET A 72 8.61 0.68 0.88
N LYS A 73 8.62 -0.49 0.26
CA LYS A 73 9.28 -0.71 -1.03
C LYS A 73 8.58 0.10 -2.12
N LYS A 74 9.36 0.77 -2.96
CA LYS A 74 8.90 1.50 -4.15
C LYS A 74 8.71 0.55 -5.33
N TYR A 75 7.54 0.62 -5.96
CA TYR A 75 7.22 -0.13 -7.18
C TYR A 75 7.06 0.86 -8.34
N LYS A 76 7.91 0.75 -9.38
CA LYS A 76 7.95 1.72 -10.49
C LYS A 76 6.97 1.38 -11.61
N ARG A 77 6.75 0.09 -11.89
CA ARG A 77 5.95 -0.37 -13.04
C ARG A 77 4.47 -0.07 -12.80
N LYS A 78 3.90 0.83 -13.61
CA LYS A 78 2.50 1.25 -13.55
C LYS A 78 1.58 0.09 -13.92
N PHE A 79 0.34 0.13 -13.42
CA PHE A 79 -0.70 -0.81 -13.81
C PHE A 79 -1.15 -0.51 -15.25
N PRO A 80 -1.08 -1.47 -16.19
CA PRO A 80 -1.39 -1.24 -17.59
C PRO A 80 -2.91 -1.17 -17.82
N ARG A 81 -3.34 -0.31 -18.75
CA ARG A 81 -4.75 -0.17 -19.17
C ARG A 81 -5.17 -1.29 -20.13
N SER A 82 -5.02 -2.56 -19.73
CA SER A 82 -5.37 -3.71 -20.56
C SER A 82 -6.50 -4.56 -19.96
N LYS A 83 -7.35 -5.14 -20.82
CA LYS A 83 -8.42 -6.07 -20.41
C LYS A 83 -7.88 -7.26 -19.61
N LYS A 84 -6.72 -7.81 -20.01
CA LYS A 84 -6.01 -8.90 -19.32
C LYS A 84 -5.72 -8.56 -17.84
N TYR A 85 -5.18 -7.38 -17.58
CA TYR A 85 -4.85 -6.98 -16.20
C TYR A 85 -6.07 -6.59 -15.38
N LYS A 86 -7.12 -6.02 -16.00
CA LYS A 86 -8.41 -5.79 -15.34
C LYS A 86 -9.01 -7.11 -14.83
N ARG A 87 -9.03 -8.17 -15.65
CA ARG A 87 -9.49 -9.50 -15.23
C ARG A 87 -8.65 -10.08 -14.07
N LYS A 88 -7.32 -9.94 -14.14
CA LYS A 88 -6.42 -10.33 -13.04
C LYS A 88 -6.73 -9.59 -11.74
N LEU A 89 -7.04 -8.30 -11.81
CA LEU A 89 -7.41 -7.50 -10.64
C LEU A 89 -8.73 -7.97 -10.01
N ILE A 90 -9.74 -8.28 -10.83
CA ILE A 90 -11.03 -8.83 -10.35
C ILE A 90 -10.82 -10.17 -9.64
N ALA A 91 -10.05 -11.08 -10.24
CA ALA A 91 -9.72 -12.36 -9.63
C ALA A 91 -8.95 -12.18 -8.31
N LEU A 92 -8.03 -11.22 -8.26
CA LEU A 92 -7.27 -10.91 -7.06
C LEU A 92 -8.16 -10.34 -5.94
N ARG A 93 -9.11 -9.44 -6.27
CA ARG A 93 -10.09 -8.93 -5.31
C ARG A 93 -10.89 -10.07 -4.66
N ARG A 94 -11.42 -10.99 -5.46
CA ARG A 94 -12.13 -12.18 -4.95
C ARG A 94 -11.25 -13.03 -4.04
N LYS A 95 -9.96 -13.18 -4.39
CA LYS A 95 -8.99 -13.89 -3.57
C LYS A 95 -8.78 -13.22 -2.20
N PHE A 96 -8.66 -11.90 -2.16
CA PHE A 96 -8.58 -11.14 -0.91
C PHE A 96 -9.82 -11.35 -0.05
N MET A 97 -11.01 -11.22 -0.64
CA MET A 97 -12.29 -11.42 0.08
C MET A 97 -12.40 -12.82 0.68
N ARG A 98 -12.05 -13.88 -0.06
CA ARG A 98 -12.01 -15.26 0.45
C ARG A 98 -11.03 -15.46 1.60
N ASN A 99 -10.03 -14.59 1.74
CA ASN A 99 -9.06 -14.60 2.83
C ASN A 99 -9.40 -13.57 3.92
N GLY A 100 -10.66 -13.12 3.98
CA GLY A 100 -11.15 -12.26 5.04
C GLY A 100 -10.64 -10.81 4.97
N ILE A 101 -10.20 -10.35 3.80
CA ILE A 101 -9.76 -8.95 3.60
C ILE A 101 -10.58 -8.35 2.47
N ILE A 102 -11.26 -7.24 2.72
CA ILE A 102 -12.03 -6.49 1.74
C ILE A 102 -11.14 -5.36 1.22
N PRO A 103 -10.68 -5.44 -0.05
CA PRO A 103 -9.84 -4.41 -0.62
C PRO A 103 -10.70 -3.27 -1.16
N HIS A 104 -10.40 -2.04 -0.71
CA HIS A 104 -11.02 -0.80 -1.17
C HIS A 104 -10.04 0.00 -2.06
N ASP A 105 -10.52 1.01 -2.77
CA ASP A 105 -9.70 1.93 -3.58
C ASP A 105 -8.76 1.26 -4.60
N LEU A 106 -9.29 0.31 -5.37
CA LEU A 106 -8.55 -0.43 -6.41
C LEU A 106 -8.31 0.38 -7.70
N ASN A 107 -8.10 1.69 -7.56
CA ASN A 107 -7.76 2.55 -8.69
C ASN A 107 -6.33 2.24 -9.20
N SER A 108 -6.04 2.56 -10.46
CA SER A 108 -4.72 2.30 -11.06
C SER A 108 -3.59 3.09 -10.40
N ASN A 109 -3.89 4.16 -9.67
CA ASN A 109 -2.89 4.97 -8.96
C ASN A 109 -2.39 4.27 -7.70
N ASN A 110 -3.23 3.44 -7.07
CA ASN A 110 -2.94 2.65 -5.87
C ASN A 110 -2.42 1.23 -6.19
N ILE A 111 -2.21 0.94 -7.48
CA ILE A 111 -1.78 -0.38 -7.96
C ILE A 111 -0.48 -0.26 -8.75
N ARG A 112 0.45 -1.18 -8.51
CA ARG A 112 1.68 -1.34 -9.28
C ARG A 112 1.90 -2.79 -9.66
N LEU A 113 2.87 -3.01 -10.54
CA LEU A 113 3.34 -4.35 -10.89
C LEU A 113 4.72 -4.61 -10.32
N LYS A 114 4.97 -5.88 -9.97
CA LYS A 114 6.33 -6.41 -9.83
C LYS A 114 6.95 -6.65 -11.22
N ASN A 115 8.25 -6.95 -11.25
CA ASN A 115 8.96 -7.25 -12.49
C ASN A 115 8.36 -8.46 -13.21
N ASP A 116 7.96 -9.49 -12.46
CA ASP A 116 7.22 -10.67 -12.95
C ASP A 116 5.75 -10.42 -13.35
N GLY A 117 5.29 -9.16 -13.32
CA GLY A 117 3.94 -8.79 -13.70
C GLY A 117 2.85 -9.10 -12.66
N ARG A 118 3.19 -9.54 -11.44
CA ARG A 118 2.23 -9.65 -10.34
C ARG A 118 1.72 -8.28 -9.89
N ILE A 119 0.41 -8.20 -9.66
CA ILE A 119 -0.26 -7.01 -9.12
C ILE A 119 0.09 -6.83 -7.64
N VAL A 120 0.37 -5.59 -7.25
CA VAL A 120 0.67 -5.15 -5.88
C VAL A 120 -0.13 -3.90 -5.54
N PHE A 121 -0.84 -3.92 -4.41
CA PHE A 121 -1.50 -2.74 -3.84
C PHE A 121 -0.49 -1.94 -3.02
N ILE A 122 -0.32 -0.66 -3.34
CA ILE A 122 0.65 0.23 -2.67
C ILE A 122 -0.01 1.21 -1.68
N ASP A 123 -1.33 1.26 -1.70
CA ASP A 123 -2.14 1.88 -0.67
C ASP A 123 -3.24 0.90 -0.28
N TYR A 124 -3.30 0.58 1.01
CA TYR A 124 -4.25 -0.35 1.58
C TYR A 124 -4.66 0.07 3.00
N GLY A 125 -4.56 1.38 3.30
CA GLY A 125 -5.00 1.94 4.58
C GLY A 125 -6.52 1.85 4.79
N ASN A 126 -7.27 1.67 3.69
CA ASN A 126 -8.73 1.50 3.72
C ASN A 126 -9.16 0.03 3.61
N PHE A 127 -8.24 -0.93 3.62
CA PHE A 127 -8.61 -2.35 3.56
C PHE A 127 -9.21 -2.77 4.90
N GLN A 128 -10.33 -3.48 4.84
CA GLN A 128 -11.06 -3.92 6.03
C GLN A 128 -10.94 -5.43 6.22
N LYS A 129 -10.99 -5.89 7.47
CA LYS A 129 -11.19 -7.32 7.72
C LYS A 129 -12.66 -7.64 7.47
N HIS A 130 -12.91 -8.68 6.70
CA HIS A 130 -14.24 -9.27 6.60
C HIS A 130 -14.55 -9.90 7.96
N ARG A 131 -15.50 -9.33 8.73
CA ARG A 131 -16.11 -10.10 9.82
C ARG A 131 -16.87 -11.23 9.16
N LYS A 132 -16.54 -12.47 9.47
CA LYS A 132 -17.53 -13.53 9.30
C LYS A 132 -18.62 -13.21 10.33
N LYS A 133 -19.85 -12.97 9.86
CA LYS A 133 -21.01 -13.15 10.72
C LYS A 133 -21.13 -14.65 11.00
#